data_AF-A0A147IS92-F1
#
_entry.id   AF-A0A147IS92-F1
#
_cell.length_a   1.000
_cell.length_b   1.000
_cell.length_c   1.000
_cell.angle_alpha   90.00
_cell.angle_beta   90.00
_cell.angle_gamma   90.00
#
_symmetry.space_group_name_H-M   'P 1'
#
loop_
_entity.id
_entity.type
_entity.pdbx_description
1 polymer ?
#
loop_
_entity_poly.entity_id
_entity_poly.type
_entity_poly.pdbx_seq_one_letter_code
_entity_poly.pdbx_strand_id
1 'polypeptide(L)'
;MALNEKNQAGTVAAELHDLGTRLARIRLGRNLTQASLAQEAGASVRSIKRLEAGENTSLDTLVRVLIALNMGNRLSAALPDPDVRPIERVRREGHERQRARQRNTILKATDWAWGEEDDE
;
A
#
# COMPACT_ATOMS: atom_id res chain seq x y z
N MET A 1 14.84 3.57 28.03
CA MET A 1 13.51 4.10 27.70
C MET A 1 13.32 4.04 26.19
N ALA A 2 13.03 2.84 25.68
CA ALA A 2 12.70 2.60 24.28
C ALA A 2 11.65 1.49 24.29
N LEU A 3 10.40 1.88 24.54
CA LEU A 3 9.28 0.98 24.40
C LEU A 3 9.18 0.65 22.92
N ASN A 4 9.47 -0.61 22.63
CA ASN A 4 9.33 -1.29 21.37
C ASN A 4 7.94 -0.98 20.75
N GLU A 5 7.89 0.03 19.87
CA GLU A 5 6.73 0.44 19.04
C GLU A 5 6.25 -0.64 18.05
N LYS A 6 6.72 -1.89 18.20
CA LYS A 6 6.45 -3.02 17.31
C LYS A 6 5.11 -3.73 17.57
N ASN A 7 4.15 -3.09 18.24
CA ASN A 7 2.82 -3.68 18.43
C ASN A 7 1.66 -2.70 18.14
N GLN A 8 1.91 -1.65 17.34
CA GLN A 8 0.83 -0.82 16.77
C GLN A 8 0.27 -1.38 15.45
N ALA A 9 0.59 -2.63 15.10
CA ALA A 9 -0.13 -3.33 14.05
C ALA A 9 -1.43 -3.88 14.65
N GLY A 10 -2.51 -3.10 14.57
CA GLY A 10 -3.81 -3.73 14.37
C GLY A 10 -3.62 -4.76 13.27
N THR A 11 -3.95 -6.02 13.53
CA THR A 11 -3.75 -7.09 12.56
C THR A 11 -4.37 -6.65 11.24
N VAL A 12 -3.77 -7.01 10.09
CA VAL A 12 -4.26 -6.58 8.76
C VAL A 12 -5.77 -6.82 8.62
N ALA A 13 -6.28 -7.91 9.22
CA ALA A 13 -7.71 -8.20 9.30
C ALA A 13 -8.54 -7.14 10.05
N ALA A 14 -8.04 -6.60 11.17
CA ALA A 14 -8.69 -5.54 11.93
C ALA A 14 -8.77 -4.24 11.13
N GLU A 15 -7.68 -3.85 10.45
CA GLU A 15 -7.66 -2.67 9.58
C GLU A 15 -8.64 -2.81 8.40
N LEU A 16 -8.65 -3.99 7.76
CA LEU A 16 -9.61 -4.27 6.68
C LEU A 16 -11.07 -4.21 7.17
N HIS A 17 -11.33 -4.74 8.37
CA HIS A 17 -12.67 -4.70 8.96
C HIS A 17 -13.12 -3.27 9.30
N ASP A 18 -12.25 -2.44 9.86
CA ASP A 18 -12.57 -1.04 10.15
C ASP A 18 -12.81 -0.26 8.86
N LEU A 19 -11.98 -0.44 7.82
CA LEU A 19 -12.21 0.15 6.50
C LEU A 19 -13.55 -0.27 5.88
N GLY A 20 -13.87 -1.57 5.92
CA GLY A 20 -15.16 -2.09 5.45
C GLY A 20 -16.35 -1.49 6.20
N THR A 21 -16.24 -1.38 7.52
CA THR A 21 -17.27 -0.78 8.38
C THR A 21 -17.47 0.71 8.07
N ARG A 22 -16.38 1.46 7.85
CA ARG A 22 -16.45 2.87 7.45
C ARG A 22 -17.12 3.03 6.08
N LEU A 23 -16.80 2.19 5.11
CA LEU A 23 -17.48 2.16 3.80
C LEU A 23 -18.99 1.92 3.94
N ALA A 24 -19.38 0.94 4.76
CA ALA A 24 -20.80 0.66 5.03
C ALA A 24 -21.52 1.87 5.64
N ARG A 25 -20.90 2.57 6.59
CA ARG A 25 -21.44 3.80 7.19
C ARG A 25 -21.60 4.92 6.17
N ILE A 26 -20.61 5.11 5.29
CA ILE A 26 -20.68 6.10 4.21
C ILE A 26 -21.83 5.78 3.25
N ARG A 27 -21.96 4.51 2.83
CA ARG A 27 -23.06 4.06 1.99
C ARG A 27 -24.42 4.37 2.63
N LEU A 28 -24.58 4.01 3.91
CA LEU A 28 -25.81 4.26 4.67
C LEU A 28 -26.09 5.75 4.81
N GLY A 29 -25.07 6.58 5.09
CA GLY A 29 -25.21 8.04 5.15
C GLY A 29 -25.63 8.68 3.82
N ARG A 30 -25.56 7.95 2.71
CA ARG A 30 -26.05 8.34 1.39
C ARG A 30 -27.37 7.68 0.98
N ASN A 31 -28.01 6.95 1.90
CA ASN A 31 -29.25 6.20 1.64
C ASN A 31 -29.14 5.18 0.50
N LEU A 32 -27.95 4.61 0.29
CA LEU A 32 -27.73 3.59 -0.74
C LEU A 32 -27.89 2.18 -0.14
N THR A 33 -28.62 1.31 -0.84
CA THR A 33 -28.62 -0.13 -0.53
C THR A 33 -27.34 -0.78 -1.07
N GLN A 34 -26.96 -1.95 -0.54
CA GLN A 34 -25.84 -2.71 -1.11
C GLN A 34 -26.07 -3.06 -2.59
N ALA A 35 -27.33 -3.31 -2.98
CA ALA A 35 -27.70 -3.60 -4.36
C ALA A 35 -27.55 -2.38 -5.29
N SER A 36 -27.99 -1.20 -4.82
CA SER A 36 -27.85 0.05 -5.57
C SER A 36 -26.38 0.43 -5.74
N LEU A 37 -25.57 0.34 -4.67
CA LEU A 37 -24.13 0.58 -4.76
C LEU A 37 -23.44 -0.43 -5.69
N ALA A 38 -23.85 -1.70 -5.66
CA ALA A 38 -23.31 -2.72 -6.55
C ALA A 38 -23.58 -2.38 -8.02
N GLN A 39 -24.80 -1.95 -8.34
CA GLN A 39 -25.18 -1.51 -9.67
C GLN A 39 -24.32 -0.31 -10.13
N GLU A 40 -24.20 0.71 -9.29
CA GLU A 40 -23.44 1.94 -9.61
C GLU A 40 -21.93 1.65 -9.78
N ALA A 41 -21.38 0.76 -8.96
CA ALA A 41 -19.99 0.33 -9.04
C ALA A 41 -19.72 -0.70 -10.16
N GLY A 42 -20.75 -1.22 -10.83
CA GLY A 42 -20.61 -2.33 -11.79
C GLY A 42 -20.04 -3.60 -11.15
N ALA A 43 -20.40 -3.88 -9.89
CA ALA A 43 -19.96 -5.02 -9.10
C ALA A 43 -21.14 -5.92 -8.69
N SER A 44 -20.84 -7.12 -8.19
CA SER A 44 -21.88 -7.98 -7.63
C SER A 44 -22.26 -7.52 -6.20
N VAL A 45 -23.51 -7.75 -5.79
CA VAL A 45 -23.95 -7.48 -4.40
C VAL A 45 -23.11 -8.26 -3.39
N ARG A 46 -22.69 -9.48 -3.74
CA ARG A 46 -21.79 -10.30 -2.93
C ARG A 46 -20.43 -9.63 -2.73
N SER A 47 -19.89 -8.99 -3.77
CA SER A 47 -18.63 -8.25 -3.69
C SER A 47 -18.72 -7.06 -2.75
N ILE A 48 -19.84 -6.31 -2.79
CA ILE A 48 -20.08 -5.21 -1.85
C ILE A 48 -20.18 -5.71 -0.41
N LYS A 49 -20.92 -6.80 -0.17
CA LYS A 49 -21.06 -7.39 1.16
C LYS A 49 -19.72 -7.84 1.74
N ARG A 50 -18.87 -8.48 0.93
CA ARG A 50 -17.51 -8.90 1.32
C ARG A 50 -16.61 -7.71 1.63
N LEU A 51 -16.66 -6.68 0.77
CA LEU A 51 -15.89 -5.45 0.97
C LEU A 51 -16.28 -4.76 2.28
N GLU A 52 -17.58 -4.63 2.58
CA GLU A 52 -18.08 -4.03 3.83
C GLU A 52 -17.74 -4.88 5.07
N ALA A 53 -17.57 -6.19 4.91
CA ALA A 53 -17.13 -7.08 6.00
C ALA A 53 -15.62 -7.02 6.26
N GLY A 54 -14.83 -6.39 5.38
CA GLY A 54 -13.37 -6.41 5.42
C GLY A 54 -12.75 -7.71 4.89
N GLU A 55 -13.50 -8.48 4.10
CA GLU A 55 -12.96 -9.66 3.43
C GLU A 55 -12.08 -9.28 2.24
N ASN A 56 -11.21 -10.21 1.84
CA ASN A 56 -10.34 -10.02 0.68
C ASN A 56 -11.16 -9.83 -0.61
N THR A 57 -10.90 -8.72 -1.30
CA THR A 57 -11.54 -8.30 -2.55
C THR A 57 -10.51 -7.66 -3.49
N SER A 58 -10.82 -7.56 -4.78
CA SER A 58 -9.89 -6.96 -5.73
C SER A 58 -9.76 -5.44 -5.51
N LEU A 59 -8.57 -4.91 -5.77
CA LEU A 59 -8.32 -3.47 -5.76
C LEU A 59 -9.24 -2.75 -6.76
N ASP A 60 -9.49 -3.35 -7.93
CA ASP A 60 -10.44 -2.84 -8.93
C ASP A 60 -11.85 -2.66 -8.35
N THR A 61 -12.36 -3.64 -7.59
CA THR A 61 -13.68 -3.53 -6.92
C THR A 61 -13.69 -2.38 -5.92
N LEU A 62 -12.63 -2.25 -5.10
CA LEU A 62 -12.52 -1.17 -4.14
C LEU A 62 -12.54 0.20 -4.84
N VAL A 63 -11.74 0.36 -5.91
CA VAL A 63 -11.66 1.62 -6.66
C VAL A 63 -13.01 1.98 -7.29
N ARG A 64 -13.71 1.01 -7.90
CA ARG A 64 -15.06 1.22 -8.46
C ARG A 64 -16.05 1.69 -7.40
N VAL A 65 -16.04 1.05 -6.23
CA VAL A 65 -16.90 1.44 -5.11
C VAL A 65 -16.57 2.83 -4.59
N LEU A 66 -15.29 3.20 -4.49
CA LEU A 66 -14.88 4.55 -4.10
C LEU A 66 -15.32 5.60 -5.12
N ILE A 67 -15.27 5.30 -6.42
CA ILE A 67 -15.76 6.18 -7.48
C ILE A 67 -17.29 6.33 -7.41
N ALA A 68 -18.04 5.24 -7.25
CA ALA A 68 -19.50 5.28 -7.05
C ALA A 68 -19.87 6.08 -5.78
N LEU A 69 -19.05 5.99 -4.73
CA LEU A 69 -19.16 6.83 -3.55
C LEU A 69 -18.54 8.22 -3.73
N ASN A 70 -18.28 8.70 -4.94
CA ASN A 70 -17.70 10.02 -5.24
C ASN A 70 -16.47 10.37 -4.37
N MET A 71 -15.63 9.37 -4.09
CA MET A 71 -14.41 9.46 -3.29
C MET A 71 -13.14 9.14 -4.09
N GLY A 72 -13.25 8.90 -5.40
CA GLY A 72 -12.10 8.59 -6.26
C GLY A 72 -10.96 9.59 -6.13
N ASN A 73 -11.25 10.89 -6.12
CA ASN A 73 -10.24 11.95 -5.98
C ASN A 73 -9.49 11.91 -4.63
N ARG A 74 -10.13 11.42 -3.57
CA ARG A 74 -9.50 11.30 -2.24
C ARG A 74 -8.47 10.17 -2.20
N LEU A 75 -8.66 9.11 -2.98
CA LEU A 75 -7.70 8.02 -3.09
C LEU A 75 -6.39 8.52 -3.73
N SER A 76 -6.49 9.32 -4.79
CA SER A 76 -5.32 9.96 -5.42
C SER A 76 -4.59 10.91 -4.47
N ALA A 77 -5.31 11.64 -3.61
CA ALA A 77 -4.68 12.50 -2.62
C ALA A 77 -3.97 11.73 -1.49
N ALA A 78 -4.42 10.51 -1.18
CA ALA A 78 -3.80 9.67 -0.15
C ALA A 78 -2.46 9.07 -0.60
N LEU A 79 -2.24 8.95 -1.92
CA LEU A 79 -1.00 8.47 -2.50
C LEU A 79 -0.28 9.66 -3.17
N PRO A 80 0.65 10.33 -2.46
CA PRO A 80 1.32 11.51 -3.01
C PRO A 80 2.04 11.17 -4.31
N ASP A 81 1.97 12.09 -5.27
CA ASP A 81 2.54 11.93 -6.59
C ASP A 81 4.08 11.76 -6.50
N PRO A 82 4.63 10.62 -6.95
CA PRO A 82 6.08 10.39 -6.94
C PRO A 82 6.85 11.34 -7.88
N ASP A 83 6.18 12.01 -8.80
CA ASP A 83 6.78 12.95 -9.75
C ASP A 83 7.05 14.34 -9.14
N VAL A 84 6.48 14.63 -7.96
CA VAL A 84 6.89 15.77 -7.14
C VAL A 84 8.27 15.47 -6.54
N ARG A 85 9.30 15.67 -7.35
CA ARG A 85 10.69 15.44 -6.98
C ARG A 85 11.24 16.67 -6.30
N PRO A 86 11.87 16.56 -5.12
CA PRO A 86 12.69 17.62 -4.57
C PRO A 86 13.71 18.07 -5.62
N ILE A 87 13.90 19.40 -5.77
CA ILE A 87 14.76 20.00 -6.79
C ILE A 87 16.19 19.41 -6.82
N GLU A 88 16.63 18.89 -5.68
CA GLU A 88 17.91 18.19 -5.49
C GLU A 88 18.05 16.89 -6.33
N ARG A 89 16.94 16.26 -6.75
CA ARG A 89 16.95 15.06 -7.61
C ARG A 89 16.93 15.37 -9.11
N VAL A 90 16.51 16.58 -9.51
CA VAL A 90 16.43 17.00 -10.93
C VAL A 90 17.82 17.10 -11.56
N ARG A 91 18.86 17.36 -10.76
CA ARG A 91 20.26 17.44 -11.23
C ARG A 91 20.87 16.08 -11.62
N ARG A 92 20.21 14.95 -11.36
CA ARG A 92 20.70 13.64 -11.76
C ARG A 92 19.97 13.21 -13.04
N GLU A 93 20.66 13.31 -14.17
CA GLU A 93 20.28 12.75 -15.47
C GLU A 93 20.29 11.20 -15.43
N GLY A 94 19.45 10.61 -14.59
CA GLY A 94 19.36 9.16 -14.40
C GLY A 94 18.00 8.62 -14.82
N HIS A 95 17.99 7.42 -15.40
CA HIS A 95 16.76 6.69 -15.71
C HIS A 95 15.87 6.51 -14.47
N GLU A 96 14.56 6.59 -14.68
CA GLU A 96 13.56 6.35 -13.63
C GLU A 96 13.68 4.92 -13.09
N ARG A 97 13.62 4.80 -11.77
CA ARG A 97 13.73 3.50 -11.11
C ARG A 97 12.42 2.74 -11.25
N GLN A 98 12.38 1.74 -12.13
CA GLN A 98 11.21 0.86 -12.28
C GLN A 98 11.16 -0.28 -11.26
N ARG A 99 12.30 -0.64 -10.65
CA ARG A 99 12.40 -1.73 -9.67
C ARG A 99 13.36 -1.37 -8.54
N ALA A 100 13.03 -1.79 -7.33
CA ALA A 100 13.97 -1.78 -6.21
C ALA A 100 14.93 -2.98 -6.34
N ARG A 101 16.23 -2.75 -6.17
CA ARG A 101 17.22 -3.80 -5.89
C ARG A 101 17.67 -3.61 -4.45
N GLN A 102 17.75 -4.70 -3.69
CA GLN A 102 18.41 -4.65 -2.40
C GLN A 102 19.91 -4.44 -2.64
N ARG A 103 20.49 -3.47 -1.94
CA ARG A 103 21.94 -3.27 -1.96
C ARG A 103 22.52 -4.36 -1.08
N ASN A 104 23.03 -5.42 -1.70
CA ASN A 104 23.76 -6.44 -0.96
C ASN A 104 25.07 -5.78 -0.52
N THR A 105 25.10 -5.27 0.71
CA THR A 105 26.35 -4.88 1.36
C THR A 105 27.05 -6.19 1.68
N ILE A 106 27.69 -6.77 0.67
CA ILE A 106 28.80 -7.68 0.92
C ILE A 106 29.78 -6.79 1.68
N LEU A 107 29.81 -6.95 3.00
CA LEU A 107 30.93 -6.49 3.80
C LEU A 107 32.13 -7.05 3.05
N LYS A 108 32.94 -6.19 2.43
CA LYS A 108 34.17 -6.63 1.78
C LYS A 108 34.84 -7.51 2.82
N ALA A 109 35.01 -8.80 2.52
CA ALA A 109 35.89 -9.64 3.29
C ALA A 109 37.18 -8.82 3.41
N THR A 110 37.47 -8.41 4.64
CA THR A 110 38.64 -7.60 4.95
C THR A 110 39.85 -8.24 4.30
N ASP A 111 40.69 -7.36 3.77
CA ASP A 111 41.92 -7.60 3.06
C ASP A 111 42.52 -8.99 3.23
N TRP A 112 42.76 -9.63 2.08
CA TRP A 112 43.95 -10.41 1.77
C TRP A 112 44.69 -11.04 2.98
N ALA A 113 44.72 -12.36 3.04
CA ALA A 113 45.73 -13.09 3.79
C ALA A 113 46.40 -14.04 2.79
N TRP A 114 47.26 -13.48 1.93
CA TRP A 114 48.23 -14.33 1.22
C TRP A 114 49.33 -14.70 2.23
N GLY A 115 49.71 -15.98 2.16
CA GLY A 115 50.41 -16.71 3.20
C GLY A 115 51.68 -16.03 3.69
N GLU A 116 51.88 -16.08 5.01
CA GLU A 116 53.23 -16.10 5.54
C GLU A 116 53.92 -17.32 4.95
N GLU A 117 54.94 -17.03 4.15
CA GLU A 117 55.79 -17.96 3.44
C GLU A 117 56.45 -18.90 4.45
N ASP A 118 56.29 -20.22 4.23
CA ASP A 118 57.31 -21.16 4.63
C ASP A 118 58.60 -20.73 3.91
N ASP A 119 59.64 -20.32 4.64
CA ASP A 119 61.06 -20.51 4.31
C ASP A 119 61.98 -19.84 5.37
N GLU A 120 62.43 -20.61 6.37
CA GLU A 120 63.85 -20.86 6.72
C GLU A 120 63.98 -21.79 7.94
#